data_AF-A0A8B9SVE4-F1
#
_entry.id   AF-A0A8B9SVE4-F1
#
_cell.length_a   1.000
_cell.length_b   1.000
_cell.length_c   1.000
_cell.angle_alpha   90.00
_cell.angle_beta   90.00
_cell.angle_gamma   90.00
#
_symmetry.space_group_name_H-M   'P 1'
#
loop_
_entity.id
_entity.type
_entity.pdbx_description
1 polymer ?
#
loop_
_entity_poly.entity_id
_entity_poly.type
_entity_poly.pdbx_seq_one_letter_code
_entity_poly.pdbx_strand_id
1 'polypeptide(L)' 'LASLKIANINWQSKLNKAAHHTSDYSSTEVILRRGQAFTISLNFQTTVQPWDNFTFIASTGNSSSKHYSFLCVY' A
#
# COMPACT_ATOMS: atom_id res chain seq x y z
N LEU A 1 10.71 19.12 16.19
CA LEU A 1 9.48 18.63 15.53
C LEU A 1 9.47 17.11 15.64
N ALA A 2 8.35 16.51 16.02
CA ALA A 2 8.25 15.05 16.10
C ALA A 2 8.21 14.47 14.68
N SER A 3 8.95 13.38 14.45
CA SER A 3 8.92 12.67 13.16
C SER A 3 7.60 11.90 13.02
N LEU A 4 7.02 11.94 11.82
CA LEU A 4 5.81 11.20 11.52
C LEU A 4 6.10 9.69 11.56
N LYS A 5 5.32 8.96 12.35
CA LYS A 5 5.52 7.53 12.55
C LYS A 5 4.22 6.77 12.31
N ILE A 6 4.30 5.77 11.42
CA ILE A 6 3.20 4.83 11.17
C ILE A 6 3.11 3.87 12.36
N ALA A 7 1.91 3.76 12.92
CA ALA A 7 1.56 2.81 13.97
C ALA A 7 1.25 1.43 13.38
N ASN A 8 0.37 1.40 12.36
CA ASN A 8 0.00 0.19 11.65
C ASN A 8 -0.57 0.52 10.26
N ILE A 9 -0.62 -0.50 9.41
CA ILE A 9 -1.18 -0.42 8.07
C ILE A 9 -2.32 -1.43 7.99
N ASN A 10 -3.52 -0.95 7.67
CA ASN A 10 -4.66 -1.80 7.34
C ASN A 10 -4.78 -1.90 5.81
N TRP A 11 -4.48 -3.07 5.28
CA TRP A 11 -4.57 -3.35 3.85
C TRP A 11 -5.98 -3.60 3.34
N GLN A 12 -7.00 -3.56 4.21
CA GLN A 12 -8.39 -3.85 3.87
C GLN A 12 -8.54 -5.15 3.06
N SER A 13 -7.75 -6.19 3.40
CA SER A 13 -7.48 -7.35 2.55
C SER A 13 -8.76 -8.05 2.06
N LYS A 14 -9.79 -8.16 2.91
CA LYS A 14 -11.07 -8.76 2.52
C LYS A 14 -11.79 -7.96 1.43
N LEU A 15 -11.86 -6.64 1.59
CA LEU A 15 -12.52 -5.74 0.63
C LEU A 15 -11.73 -5.68 -0.68
N ASN A 16 -10.42 -5.55 -0.59
CA ASN A 16 -9.56 -5.52 -1.76
C ASN A 16 -9.57 -6.88 -2.49
N LYS A 17 -9.49 -8.02 -1.79
CA LYS A 17 -9.58 -9.33 -2.45
C LYS A 17 -10.93 -9.54 -3.16
N ALA A 18 -12.03 -9.07 -2.56
CA ALA A 18 -13.34 -9.13 -3.20
C ALA A 18 -13.39 -8.24 -4.45
N ALA A 19 -12.98 -6.98 -4.35
CA ALA A 19 -12.98 -6.05 -5.48
C ALA A 19 -12.06 -6.50 -6.63
N HIS A 20 -10.93 -7.13 -6.31
CA HIS A 20 -9.97 -7.61 -7.31
C HIS A 20 -10.25 -9.04 -7.80
N HIS A 21 -11.35 -9.67 -7.38
CA HIS A 21 -11.69 -11.06 -7.74
C HIS A 21 -10.53 -12.02 -7.44
N THR A 22 -10.03 -11.95 -6.20
CA THR A 22 -8.96 -12.78 -5.64
C THR A 22 -9.35 -13.33 -4.26
N SER A 23 -10.63 -13.30 -3.89
CA SER A 23 -11.17 -13.86 -2.64
C SER A 23 -10.93 -15.36 -2.51
N ASP A 24 -10.91 -16.07 -3.63
CA ASP A 24 -10.93 -17.54 -3.67
C ASP A 24 -9.55 -18.16 -3.35
N TYR A 25 -8.50 -17.35 -3.33
CA TYR A 25 -7.19 -17.79 -2.84
C TYR A 25 -7.24 -17.96 -1.31
N SER A 26 -6.83 -19.13 -0.83
CA SER A 26 -6.73 -19.48 0.60
C SER A 26 -5.65 -18.71 1.36
N SER A 27 -4.81 -17.92 0.68
CA SER A 27 -3.78 -17.09 1.30
C SER A 27 -4.37 -15.98 2.17
N THR A 28 -3.72 -15.72 3.30
CA THR A 28 -3.99 -14.58 4.20
C THR A 28 -3.36 -13.27 3.67
N GLU A 29 -2.50 -13.35 2.67
CA GLU A 29 -1.88 -12.19 2.04
C GLU A 29 -2.87 -11.40 1.18
N VAL A 30 -2.50 -10.15 0.92
CA VAL A 30 -3.22 -9.26 0.00
C VAL A 30 -2.83 -9.61 -1.43
N ILE A 31 -3.81 -10.06 -2.21
CA ILE A 31 -3.61 -10.42 -3.62
C ILE A 31 -4.40 -9.42 -4.46
N LEU A 32 -3.70 -8.61 -5.25
CA LEU A 32 -4.27 -7.55 -6.08
C LEU A 32 -4.05 -7.84 -7.55
N ARG A 33 -4.84 -7.19 -8.40
CA ARG A 33 -4.68 -7.19 -9.86
C ARG A 33 -4.17 -5.83 -10.32
N ARG A 34 -3.17 -5.83 -11.19
CA ARG A 34 -2.59 -4.60 -11.79
C ARG A 34 -3.66 -3.80 -12.54
N GLY A 35 -3.49 -2.48 -12.60
CA GLY A 35 -4.39 -1.58 -13.34
C GLY A 35 -5.75 -1.36 -12.68
N GLN A 36 -5.95 -1.84 -11.45
CA GLN A 36 -7.16 -1.63 -10.67
C GLN A 36 -6.78 -0.96 -9.34
N ALA A 37 -7.52 0.08 -8.97
CA ALA A 37 -7.29 0.79 -7.72
C ALA A 37 -7.64 -0.08 -6.50
N PHE A 38 -6.91 0.11 -5.41
CA PHE A 38 -7.14 -0.54 -4.12
C PHE A 38 -6.98 0.47 -2.99
N THR A 39 -7.59 0.17 -1.84
CA THR A 39 -7.58 1.09 -0.69
C THR A 39 -6.73 0.54 0.44
N ILE A 40 -5.92 1.41 1.05
CA ILE A 40 -5.21 1.13 2.30
C ILE A 40 -5.51 2.22 3.31
N SER A 41 -5.36 1.91 4.59
CA SER A 41 -5.44 2.88 5.67
C SER A 41 -4.14 2.87 6.46
N LEU A 42 -3.48 4.03 6.53
CA LEU A 42 -2.29 4.26 7.33
C LEU A 42 -2.71 4.89 8.65
N ASN A 43 -2.43 4.21 9.76
CA ASN A 43 -2.70 4.73 11.09
C ASN A 43 -1.39 5.28 11.66
N PHE A 44 -1.38 6.55 12.08
CA PHE A 44 -0.19 7.24 12.58
C PHE A 44 -0.19 7.34 14.11
N GLN A 45 1.00 7.34 14.71
CA GLN A 45 1.17 7.57 16.15
C GLN A 45 1.05 9.05 16.52
N THR A 46 1.17 9.93 15.52
CA THR A 46 1.14 11.38 15.65
C THR A 46 0.13 11.96 14.68
N THR A 47 -0.39 13.14 14.99
CA THR A 47 -1.31 13.86 14.09
C THR A 47 -0.62 14.22 12.77
N VAL A 48 -1.18 13.75 11.66
CA VAL A 48 -0.76 14.13 10.31
C VAL A 48 -1.19 15.57 10.04
N GLN A 49 -0.28 16.36 9.49
CA GLN A 49 -0.54 17.73 9.09
C GLN A 49 -0.74 17.81 7.57
N PRO A 50 -1.48 18.82 7.06
CA PRO A 50 -1.68 19.00 5.62
C PRO A 50 -0.40 19.20 4.80
N TRP A 51 0.71 19.59 5.44
CA TRP A 51 2.02 19.79 4.81
C TRP A 51 2.96 18.58 4.94
N ASP A 52 2.51 17.49 5.58
CA ASP A 52 3.27 16.25 5.60
C ASP A 52 3.28 15.63 4.20
N ASN A 53 4.44 15.13 3.78
CA ASN A 53 4.62 14.52 2.46
C ASN A 53 4.76 13.01 2.59
N PHE A 54 4.11 12.28 1.69
CA PHE A 54 4.11 10.81 1.65
C PHE A 54 4.58 10.33 0.29
N THR A 55 5.56 9.41 0.30
CA THR A 55 6.03 8.74 -0.91
C THR A 55 5.77 7.26 -0.78
N PHE A 56 4.92 6.72 -1.65
CA PHE A 56 4.71 5.28 -1.76
C PHE A 56 5.75 4.68 -2.70
N ILE A 57 6.50 3.69 -2.22
CA ILE A 57 7.51 2.98 -3.01
C ILE A 57 7.13 1.50 -3.02
N ALA A 58 6.90 0.97 -4.21
CA ALA A 58 6.71 -0.46 -4.44
C ALA A 58 7.91 -1.01 -5.23
N SER A 59 8.40 -2.16 -4.84
CA SER A 59 9.53 -2.85 -5.49
C SER A 59 9.25 -4.35 -5.59
N THR A 60 9.72 -4.97 -6.67
CA THR A 60 9.62 -6.42 -6.87
C THR A 60 10.91 -6.94 -7.53
N GLY A 61 11.31 -8.17 -7.19
CA GLY A 61 12.56 -8.79 -7.68
C GLY A 61 13.83 -8.37 -6.94
N ASN A 62 14.93 -9.09 -7.19
CA ASN A 62 16.25 -8.81 -6.64
C ASN A 62 16.84 -7.56 -7.30
N SER A 63 17.56 -6.75 -6.53
CA SER A 63 18.05 -5.38 -6.80
C SER A 63 18.91 -5.16 -8.06
N SER A 64 19.16 -6.18 -8.89
CA SER A 64 19.96 -6.09 -10.11
C SER A 64 19.14 -5.81 -11.38
N SER A 65 17.80 -5.76 -11.28
CA SER A 65 16.93 -5.40 -12.40
C SER A 65 16.26 -4.06 -12.15
N LYS A 66 16.39 -3.18 -13.15
CA LYS A 66 15.91 -1.80 -13.25
C LYS A 66 14.75 -1.47 -12.29
N HIS A 67 14.90 -0.41 -11.50
CA HIS A 67 13.81 0.21 -10.77
C HIS A 67 12.67 0.56 -11.75
N TYR A 68 11.63 -0.27 -11.81
CA TYR A 68 10.37 0.15 -12.39
C TYR A 68 9.67 0.98 -11.34
N SER A 69 9.87 2.30 -11.41
CA SER A 69 9.04 3.25 -10.67
C SER A 69 7.61 3.11 -11.15
N PHE A 70 6.81 2.29 -10.47
CA PHE A 70 5.36 2.38 -10.60
C PHE A 70 4.92 3.58 -9.77
N LEU A 71 4.98 4.76 -10.39
CA LEU A 71 4.43 5.99 -9.83
C LEU A 71 2.91 5.90 -9.90
N CYS A 72 2.28 5.42 -8.83
CA CYS A 72 0.86 5.62 -8.59
C CYS A 72 0.73 6.81 -7.65
N VAL A 73 0.66 8.01 -8.22
CA VAL A 73 0.26 9.23 -7.52
C VAL A 73 -1.23 9.40 -7.75
N TYR A 74 -2.01 9.45 -6.67
CA TYR A 74 -3.31 10.11 -6.65
C TYR A 74 -3.15 11.38 -5.83
#